data_AF-A0A972JX05-F1
#
_entry.id   AF-A0A972JX05-F1
#
_cell.length_a   1.000
_cell.length_b   1.000
_cell.length_c   1.000
_cell.angle_alpha   90.00
_cell.angle_beta   90.00
_cell.angle_gamma   90.00
#
_symmetry.space_group_name_H-M   'P 1'
#
loop_
_entity.id
_entity.type
_entity.pdbx_description
1 polymer ?
#
loop_
_entity_poly.entity_id
_entity_poly.type
_entity_poly.pdbx_seq_one_letter_code
_entity_poly.pdbx_strand_id
1 'polypeptide(L)'
;MRNESVEQQKVDQVTQNIKGAHLTLRTYGIDSSSRMSLAQAAAATSTPSDELLAVLEYRLRRQAKQARSVEEVVYEEEGSLVGA
;
A
#
# COMPACT_ATOMS: atom_id res chain seq x y z
N MET A 1 -0.37 -15.43 8.84
CA MET A 1 -0.84 -14.76 7.61
C MET A 1 0.34 -14.75 6.65
N ARG A 2 0.28 -15.48 5.53
CA ARG A 2 1.38 -15.54 4.57
C ARG A 2 1.40 -14.22 3.80
N ASN A 3 2.49 -13.45 3.91
CA ASN A 3 2.74 -12.30 3.05
C ASN A 3 3.00 -12.83 1.64
N GLU A 4 1.94 -12.96 0.84
CA GLU A 4 2.10 -13.15 -0.60
C GLU A 4 2.82 -11.91 -1.15
N SER A 5 3.96 -12.13 -1.82
CA SER A 5 4.74 -11.04 -2.42
C SER A 5 3.82 -10.16 -3.27
N VAL A 6 3.93 -8.85 -3.10
CA VAL A 6 3.08 -7.85 -3.80
C VAL A 6 3.09 -8.03 -5.31
N GLU A 7 4.18 -8.58 -5.86
CA GLU A 7 4.35 -8.94 -7.27
C GLU A 7 3.34 -9.99 -7.79
N GLN A 8 2.91 -10.92 -6.92
CA GLN A 8 2.01 -12.03 -7.26
C GLN A 8 0.55 -11.66 -7.04
N GLN A 9 0.28 -10.59 -6.28
CA GLN A 9 -1.07 -10.08 -6.08
C GLN A 9 -1.63 -9.52 -7.39
N LYS A 10 -2.95 -9.62 -7.52
CA LYS A 10 -3.64 -9.00 -8.65
C LYS A 10 -3.65 -7.48 -8.49
N VAL A 11 -3.64 -6.78 -9.62
CA VAL A 11 -3.62 -5.31 -9.62
C VAL A 11 -4.81 -4.72 -8.86
N ASP A 12 -6.01 -5.29 -9.03
CA ASP A 12 -7.20 -4.91 -8.27
C ASP A 12 -7.02 -5.06 -6.75
N GLN A 13 -6.46 -6.18 -6.28
CA GLN A 13 -6.15 -6.40 -4.86
C GLN A 13 -5.12 -5.41 -4.32
N VAL A 14 -4.06 -5.11 -5.09
CA VAL A 14 -3.04 -4.13 -4.70
C VAL A 14 -3.67 -2.75 -4.50
N THR A 15 -4.61 -2.36 -5.37
CA THR A 15 -5.30 -1.06 -5.22
C THR A 15 -6.24 -0.99 -4.02
N GLN A 16 -6.79 -2.12 -3.59
CA GLN A 16 -7.61 -2.20 -2.39
C GLN A 16 -6.76 -2.14 -1.12
N ASN A 17 -5.59 -2.79 -1.13
CA ASN A 17 -4.71 -2.91 0.02
C ASN A 17 -3.86 -1.66 0.26
N ILE A 18 -3.47 -0.94 -0.80
CA ILE A 18 -2.55 0.20 -0.71
C ILE A 18 -3.28 1.48 -1.12
N LYS A 19 -3.52 2.37 -0.15
CA LYS A 19 -4.10 3.70 -0.43
C LYS A 19 -3.27 4.46 -1.46
N GLY A 20 -3.93 4.89 -2.54
CA GLY A 20 -3.33 5.66 -3.63
C GLY A 20 -2.52 4.83 -4.63
N ALA A 21 -2.51 3.49 -4.55
CA ALA A 21 -1.81 2.67 -5.54
C ALA A 21 -2.36 2.82 -6.96
N HIS A 22 -3.67 3.11 -7.13
CA HIS A 22 -4.27 3.39 -8.43
C HIS A 22 -3.58 4.55 -9.17
N LEU A 23 -3.15 5.61 -8.46
CA LEU A 23 -2.41 6.72 -9.06
C LEU A 23 -1.02 6.28 -9.51
N THR A 24 -0.31 5.52 -8.67
CA THR A 24 1.01 4.98 -9.00
C THR A 24 0.93 4.11 -10.25
N LEU A 25 0.00 3.14 -10.28
CA LEU A 25 -0.18 2.23 -11.41
C LEU A 25 -0.50 3.00 -12.70
N ARG A 26 -1.36 4.01 -12.61
CA ARG A 26 -1.69 4.88 -13.75
C ARG A 26 -0.47 5.63 -14.29
N THR A 27 0.44 6.08 -13.43
CA THR A 27 1.70 6.72 -13.87
C THR A 27 2.57 5.78 -14.69
N TYR A 28 2.55 4.48 -14.38
CA TYR A 28 3.25 3.44 -15.14
C TYR A 28 2.41 2.83 -16.28
N GLY A 29 1.27 3.44 -16.62
CA GLY A 29 0.39 2.97 -17.70
C GLY A 29 -0.35 1.65 -17.38
N ILE A 30 -0.36 1.22 -16.12
CA ILE A 30 -1.04 0.00 -15.70
C ILE A 30 -2.48 0.34 -15.31
N ASP A 31 -3.43 -0.39 -15.91
CA ASP A 31 -4.84 -0.30 -15.55
C ASP A 31 -5.08 -0.88 -14.15
N SER A 32 -5.55 -0.02 -13.24
CA SER A 32 -5.91 -0.38 -11.87
C SER A 32 -7.03 -1.41 -11.74
N SER A 33 -7.84 -1.62 -12.79
CA SER A 33 -8.92 -2.60 -12.84
C SER A 33 -8.50 -3.94 -13.45
N SER A 34 -7.23 -4.07 -13.83
CA SER A 34 -6.70 -5.29 -14.42
C SER A 34 -6.81 -6.48 -13.46
N ARG A 35 -7.23 -7.62 -14.00
CA ARG A 35 -7.24 -8.91 -13.28
C ARG A 35 -5.91 -9.65 -13.35
N MET A 36 -4.92 -9.07 -14.05
CA MET A 36 -3.58 -9.62 -14.15
C MET A 36 -2.83 -9.50 -12.81
N SER A 37 -1.80 -10.31 -12.62
CA SER A 37 -0.85 -10.05 -11.52
C SER A 37 -0.07 -8.77 -11.79
N LEU A 38 0.44 -8.14 -10.73
CA LEU A 38 1.26 -6.94 -10.85
C LEU A 38 2.48 -7.18 -11.76
N ALA A 39 3.14 -8.33 -11.62
CA ALA A 39 4.27 -8.72 -12.47
C ALA A 39 3.89 -8.84 -13.96
N GLN A 40 2.73 -9.43 -14.26
CA GLN A 40 2.23 -9.55 -15.63
C GLN A 40 1.86 -8.19 -16.22
N ALA A 41 1.22 -7.33 -15.42
CA ALA A 41 0.83 -5.99 -15.86
C ALA A 41 2.06 -5.12 -16.14
N ALA A 42 3.09 -5.17 -15.29
CA ALA A 42 4.35 -4.47 -15.51
C ALA A 42 5.08 -4.98 -16.76
N ALA A 43 5.08 -6.30 -17.00
CA ALA A 43 5.63 -6.87 -18.23
C ALA A 43 4.87 -6.39 -19.47
N ALA A 44 3.53 -6.32 -19.41
CA ALA A 44 2.70 -5.86 -20.52
C ALA A 44 2.93 -4.39 -20.89
N THR A 45 3.26 -3.54 -19.90
CA THR A 45 3.57 -2.12 -20.12
C THR A 45 5.06 -1.84 -20.28
N SER A 46 5.91 -2.88 -20.35
CA SER A 46 7.38 -2.76 -20.34
C SER A 46 7.92 -1.89 -19.19
N THR A 47 7.22 -1.90 -18.06
CA THR A 47 7.59 -1.13 -16.87
C THR A 47 8.62 -1.91 -16.04
N PRO A 48 9.66 -1.24 -15.49
CA PRO A 48 10.58 -1.88 -14.56
C PRO A 48 9.86 -2.32 -13.29
N SER A 49 9.66 -3.63 -13.14
CA SER A 49 8.94 -4.23 -12.00
C SER A 49 9.57 -3.86 -10.66
N ASP A 50 10.91 -3.80 -10.57
CA ASP A 50 11.63 -3.48 -9.35
C ASP A 50 11.31 -2.07 -8.82
N GLU A 51 11.23 -1.09 -9.72
CA GLU A 51 10.92 0.29 -9.37
C GLU A 51 9.47 0.43 -8.90
N LEU A 52 8.53 -0.19 -9.64
CA LEU A 52 7.12 -0.21 -9.28
C LEU A 52 6.92 -0.85 -7.89
N LEU A 53 7.58 -1.99 -7.64
CA LEU A 53 7.53 -2.68 -6.35
C LEU A 53 8.09 -1.81 -5.23
N ALA A 54 9.26 -1.17 -5.42
CA ALA A 54 9.85 -0.31 -4.42
C ALA A 54 8.91 0.86 -4.04
N VAL A 55 8.24 1.47 -5.00
CA VAL A 55 7.28 2.57 -4.75
C VAL A 55 6.04 2.07 -3.99
N LEU A 56 5.50 0.91 -4.37
CA LEU A 56 4.34 0.32 -3.70
C LEU A 56 4.67 -0.12 -2.27
N GLU A 57 5.82 -0.75 -2.05
CA GLU A 57 6.30 -1.12 -0.73
C GLU A 57 6.54 0.10 0.16
N TYR A 58 7.15 1.15 -0.38
CA TYR A 58 7.36 2.40 0.37
C TYR A 58 6.02 2.96 0.86
N ARG A 59 4.98 2.95 0.02
CA ARG A 59 3.63 3.39 0.40
C ARG A 59 3.01 2.49 1.46
N LEU A 60 3.12 1.17 1.31
CA LEU A 60 2.62 0.22 2.30
C LEU A 60 3.29 0.43 3.66
N ARG A 61 4.62 0.57 3.69
CA ARG A 61 5.39 0.87 4.92
C ARG A 61 4.99 2.21 5.53
N ARG A 62 4.76 3.24 4.72
CA ARG A 62 4.33 4.57 5.20
C ARG A 62 2.91 4.52 5.79
N GLN A 63 2.01 3.74 5.21
CA GLN A 63 0.67 3.50 5.75
C GLN A 63 0.73 2.76 7.08
N ALA A 64 1.58 1.72 7.20
CA ALA A 64 1.77 1.02 8.46
C ALA A 64 2.32 1.95 9.57
N LYS A 65 3.24 2.86 9.23
CA LYS A 65 3.73 3.88 10.18
C LYS A 65 2.65 4.89 10.59
N GLN A 66 1.81 5.31 9.65
CA GLN A 66 0.68 6.20 9.94
C GLN A 66 -0.40 5.52 10.79
N ALA A 67 -0.71 4.25 10.53
CA ALA A 67 -1.65 3.49 11.35
C ALA A 67 -1.17 3.38 12.81
N ARG A 68 0.12 3.10 13.01
CA ARG A 68 0.70 2.97 14.35
C ARG A 68 0.72 4.27 15.15
N SER A 69 0.94 5.40 14.47
CA SER A 69 0.93 6.72 15.12
C SER A 69 -0.48 7.21 15.47
N VAL A 70 -1.52 6.73 14.78
CA VAL A 70 -2.92 7.01 15.17
C VAL A 70 -3.32 6.21 16.40
N GLU A 71 -2.83 4.98 16.55
CA GLU A 71 -3.17 4.12 17.68
C GLU A 71 -2.54 4.61 19.00
N GLU A 72 -1.35 5.21 18.96
CA GLU A 72 -0.64 5.72 20.16
C GLU A 72 -1.31 6.97 20.78
N VAL A 73 -1.97 7.81 19.98
CA VAL A 73 -2.63 9.04 20.45
C VAL A 73 -3.98 8.76 21.12
N VAL A 74 -4.66 7.66 20.77
CA VAL A 74 -6.01 7.36 21.28
C VAL A 74 -5.99 6.84 22.72
N TYR A 75 -4.85 6.39 23.24
CA TYR A 75 -4.75 5.90 24.63
C TYR A 75 -4.25 6.96 25.64
N GLU A 76 -3.95 8.20 25.21
CA GLU A 76 -3.42 9.23 26.13
C GLU A 76 -4.47 10.27 26.60
N GLU A 77 -5.70 10.28 26.09
CA GLU A 77 -6.73 11.28 26.46
C GLU A 77 -7.67 10.88 27.62
N GLU A 78 -7.53 9.70 28.23
CA GLU A 78 -8.42 9.21 29.31
C GLU A 78 -7.69 9.04 30.66
N GLY A 79 -6.73 9.93 30.98
CA GLY A 79 -5.83 9.71 32.13
C GLY A 79 -5.43 10.92 32.98
N SER A 80 -6.00 12.12 32.78
CA SER A 80 -5.63 13.28 33.62
C SER A 80 -6.84 14.12 34.02
N LEU A 81 -7.57 13.62 35.02
CA LEU A 81 -8.33 14.49 35.92
C LEU A 81 -8.32 13.91 37.33
N VAL A 82 -7.16 13.92 37.99
CA VAL A 82 -7.06 13.79 39.44
C VAL A 82 -6.31 15.00 39.99
N GLY A 83 -7.03 15.84 40.72
CA GLY A 83 -6.48 16.65 41.81
C GLY A 83 -6.03 18.07 41.45
N ALA A 84 -6.93 19.03 41.68
CA ALA A 84 -6.59 20.31 42.29
C ALA A 84 -7.82 20.81 43.08
#